data_AF-X1LLC7-F1
#
_entry.id   AF-X1LLC7-F1
#
_cell.length_a   1.000
_cell.length_b   1.000
_cell.length_c   1.000
_cell.angle_alpha   90.00
_cell.angle_beta   90.00
_cell.angle_gamma   90.00
#
_symmetry.space_group_name_H-M   'P 1'
#
loop_
_entity.id
_entity.type
_entity.pdbx_description
1 polymer ?
#
loop_
_entity_poly.entity_id
_entity_poly.type
_entity_poly.pdbx_seq_one_letter_code
_entity_poly.pdbx_strand_id
1 'polypeptide(L)'
;MQKTFYAIVPFSIMEARMIDEKKKLPKIPTLTEEMFQRCKTQLLQRVEFAVLGLRACGLQAIPLSSLELAELFWSLHHPVEAERGYYPEIPSELVE
;
A
#
# COMPACT_ATOMS: atom_id res chain seq x y z
N MET A 1 -2.24 24.77 -13.43
CA MET A 1 -2.82 23.42 -13.45
C MET A 1 -1.86 22.50 -12.71
N GLN A 2 -2.25 21.97 -11.56
CA GLN A 2 -1.50 20.91 -10.88
C GLN A 2 -1.87 19.58 -11.53
N LYS A 3 -0.85 18.77 -11.86
CA LYS A 3 -1.04 17.38 -12.30
C LYS A 3 -0.67 16.47 -11.14
N THR A 4 -1.56 15.54 -10.82
CA THR A 4 -1.35 14.52 -9.80
C THR A 4 -1.21 13.16 -10.46
N PHE A 5 -0.49 12.26 -9.80
CA PHE A 5 -0.34 10.88 -10.24
C PHE A 5 -0.11 9.97 -9.02
N TYR A 6 -0.35 8.67 -9.20
CA TYR A 6 -0.10 7.66 -8.19
C TYR A 6 1.20 6.92 -8.49
N ALA A 7 1.95 6.57 -7.45
CA ALA A 7 3.14 5.74 -7.53
C ALA A 7 2.94 4.48 -6.70
N ILE A 8 3.23 3.32 -7.27
CA ILE A 8 3.11 2.02 -6.60
C ILE A 8 4.48 1.63 -6.07
N VAL A 9 4.58 1.41 -4.75
CA VAL A 9 5.78 0.87 -4.11
C VAL A 9 5.62 -0.65 -4.02
N PRO A 10 6.40 -1.44 -4.78
CA PRO A 10 6.25 -2.89 -4.77
C PRO A 10 6.73 -3.50 -3.45
N PHE A 11 6.03 -4.53 -3.00
CA PHE A 11 6.42 -5.33 -1.84
C PHE A 11 6.01 -6.79 -2.02
N SER A 12 6.91 -7.70 -1.65
CA SER A 12 6.66 -9.14 -1.68
C SER A 12 6.98 -9.76 -0.32
N ILE A 13 6.10 -10.66 0.14
CA ILE A 13 6.27 -11.41 1.39
C ILE A 13 7.55 -12.26 1.35
N MET A 14 8.00 -12.67 0.16
CA MET A 14 9.26 -13.41 0.00
C MET A 14 10.47 -12.60 0.42
N GLU A 15 10.44 -11.27 0.29
CA GLU A 15 11.55 -10.38 0.67
C GLU A 15 11.65 -10.20 2.19
N ALA A 16 10.53 -10.35 2.92
CA ALA A 16 10.50 -10.28 4.38
C ALA A 16 11.08 -11.54 5.04
N ARG A 17 11.17 -12.64 4.29
CA ARG A 17 11.81 -13.88 4.74
C ARG A 17 13.32 -13.73 4.58
N MET A 18 13.98 -13.35 5.67
CA MET A 18 15.41 -13.62 5.82
C MET A 18 15.64 -15.09 5.46
N ILE A 19 16.62 -15.31 4.59
CA ILE A 19 16.94 -16.55 3.92
C ILE A 19 17.24 -17.65 4.95
N ASP A 20 16.22 -18.38 5.40
CA ASP A 20 16.37 -19.53 6.28
C ASP A 20 16.44 -20.79 5.38
N GLU A 21 17.61 -21.02 4.78
CA GLU A 21 17.86 -21.95 3.66
C GLU A 21 17.55 -23.42 3.93
N LYS A 22 17.14 -23.80 5.15
CA LYS A 22 17.12 -25.20 5.58
C LYS A 22 15.77 -25.79 5.98
N LYS A 23 14.66 -25.05 5.88
CA LYS A 23 13.33 -25.63 6.13
C LYS A 23 12.53 -25.72 4.85
N LYS A 24 12.15 -26.95 4.47
CA LYS A 24 11.18 -27.25 3.41
C LYS A 24 9.99 -26.30 3.55
N LEU A 25 9.91 -25.36 2.60
CA LEU A 25 8.93 -24.28 2.64
C LEU A 25 7.52 -24.87 2.41
N PRO A 26 6.53 -24.55 3.27
CA PRO A 26 5.14 -24.65 2.84
C PRO A 26 4.94 -23.69 1.66
N LYS A 27 4.21 -24.13 0.62
CA LYS A 27 3.92 -23.34 -0.59
C LYS A 27 3.25 -21.99 -0.30
N ILE A 28 2.60 -21.86 0.86
CA ILE A 28 1.91 -20.64 1.31
C ILE A 28 2.44 -20.31 2.70
N PRO A 29 3.04 -19.12 2.91
CA PRO A 29 3.36 -18.61 4.23
C PRO A 29 2.14 -18.58 5.15
N THR A 30 2.24 -19.11 6.36
CA THR A 30 1.28 -18.77 7.42
C THR A 30 1.54 -17.31 7.80
N LEU A 31 0.59 -16.42 7.51
CA LEU A 31 0.67 -15.01 7.88
C LEU A 31 0.31 -14.88 9.36
N THR A 32 1.31 -14.93 10.23
CA THR A 32 1.13 -14.61 11.65
C THR A 32 1.07 -13.10 11.85
N GLU A 33 0.46 -12.66 12.95
CA GLU A 33 0.40 -11.24 13.30
C GLU A 33 1.80 -10.60 13.38
N GLU A 34 2.75 -11.29 14.00
CA GLU A 34 4.15 -10.83 14.07
C GLU A 34 4.78 -10.65 12.68
N MET A 35 4.54 -11.60 11.77
CA MET A 35 5.01 -11.50 10.40
C MET A 35 4.35 -10.34 9.65
N PHE A 36 3.04 -10.13 9.85
CA PHE A 36 2.31 -9.03 9.27
C PHE A 36 2.87 -7.67 9.72
N GLN A 37 3.02 -7.45 11.03
CA GLN A 37 3.55 -6.21 11.58
C GLN A 37 4.97 -5.90 11.09
N ARG A 38 5.82 -6.93 10.99
CA ARG A 38 7.15 -6.80 10.40
C ARG A 38 7.09 -6.39 8.93
N CYS A 39 6.26 -7.05 8.12
CA CYS A 39 6.09 -6.72 6.70
C CYS A 39 5.56 -5.30 6.51
N LYS A 40 4.55 -4.91 7.30
CA LYS A 40 3.97 -3.55 7.33
C LYS A 40 5.05 -2.51 7.59
N THR A 41 5.88 -2.73 8.61
CA THR A 41 6.98 -1.81 8.96
C THR A 41 7.98 -1.67 7.81
N GLN A 42 8.39 -2.79 7.19
CA GLN A 42 9.31 -2.76 6.05
C GLN A 42 8.73 -2.04 4.83
N LEU A 43 7.44 -2.25 4.53
CA LEU A 43 6.76 -1.53 3.45
C LEU A 43 6.72 -0.02 3.73
N LEU A 44 6.32 0.38 4.95
CA LEU A 44 6.24 1.80 5.32
C LEU A 44 7.59 2.51 5.22
N GLN A 45 8.66 1.87 5.67
CA GLN A 45 10.03 2.42 5.53
C GLN A 45 10.41 2.65 4.06
N ARG A 46 10.01 1.75 3.15
CA ARG A 46 10.25 1.92 1.71
C ARG A 46 9.42 3.05 1.11
N VAL A 47 8.18 3.19 1.56
CA VAL A 47 7.29 4.30 1.15
C VAL A 47 7.90 5.63 1.59
N GLU A 48 8.37 5.74 2.83
CA GLU A 48 9.06 6.94 3.33
C GLU A 48 10.29 7.28 2.50
N PHE A 49 11.12 6.28 2.19
CA PHE A 49 12.29 6.46 1.32
C PHE A 49 11.90 6.98 -0.08
N ALA A 50 10.87 6.40 -0.70
CA ALA A 50 10.37 6.84 -2.00
C ALA A 50 9.82 8.28 -1.95
N VAL A 51 9.07 8.63 -0.90
CA VAL A 51 8.54 9.99 -0.68
C VAL A 51 9.69 11.00 -0.53
N LEU A 52 10.74 10.67 0.23
CA LEU A 52 11.92 11.53 0.36
C LEU A 52 12.62 11.76 -0.98
N GLY A 53 12.77 10.70 -1.80
CA GLY A 53 13.34 10.80 -3.14
C GLY A 53 12.51 11.69 -4.07
N LEU A 54 11.19 11.53 -4.08
CA LEU A 54 10.28 12.38 -4.87
C LEU A 54 10.34 13.85 -4.44
N ARG A 55 10.42 14.11 -3.13
CA ARG A 55 10.60 15.47 -2.59
C ARG A 55 11.92 16.09 -3.00
N ALA A 56 13.00 15.31 -3.03
CA ALA A 56 14.30 15.78 -3.53
C ALA A 56 14.25 16.16 -5.02
N CYS A 57 13.39 15.52 -5.80
CA CYS A 57 13.10 15.89 -7.20
C CYS A 57 12.15 17.09 -7.34
N GLY A 58 11.75 17.74 -6.24
CA GLY A 58 10.84 18.89 -6.26
C GLY A 58 9.36 18.54 -6.35
N LEU A 59 8.99 17.27 -6.14
CA LEU A 59 7.59 16.83 -6.16
C LEU A 59 6.98 16.83 -4.76
N GLN A 60 5.70 17.16 -4.66
CA GLN A 60 4.92 16.92 -3.45
C GLN A 60 4.42 15.47 -3.46
N ALA A 61 4.68 14.74 -2.38
CA ALA A 61 4.29 13.35 -2.22
C ALA A 61 3.84 13.08 -0.78
N ILE A 62 2.73 12.36 -0.66
CA ILE A 62 2.08 11.96 0.59
C ILE A 62 1.63 10.50 0.43
N PRO A 63 1.88 9.61 1.40
CA PRO A 63 1.34 8.26 1.38
C PRO A 63 -0.18 8.27 1.57
N LEU A 64 -0.89 7.42 0.84
CA LEU A 64 -2.34 7.27 0.97
C LEU A 64 -2.69 6.47 2.23
N SER A 65 -3.72 6.92 2.95
CA SER A 65 -4.36 6.21 4.04
C SER A 65 -5.18 5.01 3.53
N SER A 66 -5.62 4.13 4.44
CA SER A 66 -6.50 3.00 4.11
C SER A 66 -7.78 3.44 3.40
N LEU A 67 -8.37 4.57 3.82
CA LEU A 67 -9.56 5.13 3.22
C LEU A 67 -9.30 5.62 1.79
N GLU A 68 -8.26 6.44 1.60
CA GLU A 68 -7.91 6.96 0.26
C GLU A 68 -7.53 5.84 -0.70
N LEU A 69 -6.90 4.77 -0.22
CA LEU A 69 -6.64 3.56 -1.01
C LEU A 69 -7.94 2.86 -1.40
N ALA A 70 -8.87 2.70 -0.48
CA ALA A 70 -10.18 2.09 -0.76
C ALA A 70 -10.95 2.91 -1.81
N GLU A 71 -10.96 4.23 -1.69
CA GLU A 71 -11.57 5.13 -2.68
C GLU A 71 -10.87 5.05 -4.04
N LEU A 72 -9.53 5.00 -4.06
CA LEU A 72 -8.75 4.81 -5.28
C LEU A 72 -9.13 3.50 -5.98
N PHE A 73 -9.15 2.38 -5.25
CA PHE A 73 -9.54 1.09 -5.81
C PHE A 73 -11.00 1.08 -6.27
N TRP A 74 -11.91 1.69 -5.50
CA TRP A 74 -13.31 1.85 -5.91
C TRP A 74 -13.41 2.60 -7.24
N SER A 75 -12.72 3.74 -7.36
CA SER A 75 -12.74 4.57 -8.57
C SER A 75 -12.17 3.86 -9.79
N LEU A 76 -11.15 3.01 -9.60
CA LEU A 76 -10.54 2.23 -10.67
C LEU A 76 -11.50 1.16 -11.21
N HIS A 77 -12.36 0.60 -10.36
CA HIS A 77 -13.33 -0.43 -10.73
C HIS A 77 -14.71 0.14 -11.12
N HIS A 78 -15.05 1.35 -10.67
CA HIS A 78 -16.36 2.02 -10.89
C HIS A 78 -16.16 3.46 -11.40
N PRO A 79 -15.60 3.62 -12.63
CA PRO A 79 -15.24 4.93 -13.14
C PRO A 79 -16.46 5.85 -13.35
N VAL A 80 -17.61 5.30 -13.77
CA VAL A 80 -18.82 6.10 -14.05
C VAL A 80 -19.39 6.71 -12.77
N GLU A 81 -19.38 5.94 -11.68
CA GLU A 81 -19.82 6.37 -10.36
C GLU A 81 -18.84 7.36 -9.74
N ALA A 82 -17.53 7.09 -9.87
CA ALA A 82 -16.49 7.98 -9.37
C ALA A 82 -16.48 9.34 -10.09
N GLU A 83 -16.73 9.38 -11.41
CA GLU A 83 -16.90 10.63 -12.17
C GLU A 83 -18.07 11.49 -11.65
N ARG A 84 -19.07 10.83 -11.05
CA ARG A 84 -20.22 11.51 -10.40
C ARG A 84 -19.94 11.88 -8.93
N GLY A 85 -18.75 11.54 -8.41
CA GLY A 85 -18.36 11.78 -7.02
C GLY A 85 -19.03 10.81 -6.03
N TYR A 86 -19.55 9.68 -6.49
CA TYR A 86 -20.16 8.69 -5.62
C TYR A 86 -19.12 7.70 -5.07
N TYR A 87 -19.05 7.63 -3.74
CA TYR A 87 -18.28 6.64 -2.99
C TYR A 87 -19.20 5.97 -1.97
N PRO A 88 -19.14 4.63 -1.83
CA PRO A 88 -19.94 3.94 -0.83
C PRO A 88 -19.50 4.34 0.58
N GLU A 89 -20.40 4.26 1.55
CA GLU A 89 -20.03 4.39 2.96
C GLU A 89 -19.13 3.21 3.34
N ILE A 90 -17.87 3.52 3.68
CA ILE A 90 -16.90 2.52 4.10
C ILE A 90 -17.07 2.30 5.61
N PRO A 91 -17.36 1.06 6.06
CA PRO A 91 -17.45 0.75 7.48
C PRO A 91 -16.18 1.18 8.23
N SER A 92 -16.35 1.88 9.34
CA SER A 92 -15.26 2.41 10.16
C SER A 92 -14.29 1.33 10.63
N GLU A 93 -14.74 0.08 10.77
CA GLU A 93 -13.93 -1.08 11.13
C GLU A 93 -12.83 -1.41 10.10
N LEU A 94 -12.95 -0.90 8.88
CA LEU A 94 -11.98 -1.10 7.80
C LEU A 94 -10.99 0.07 7.65
N VAL A 95 -11.20 1.18 8.39
CA VAL A 95 -10.44 2.42 8.27
C VAL A 95 -9.40 2.58 9.40
N GLU A 96 -9.57 1.85 10.52
CA GLU A 96 -8.66 1.83 11.68
C GLU A 96 -7.30 1.15 11.43
#